data_AF-A0A4Y2AMS2-F1
#
_entry.id   AF-A0A4Y2AMS2-F1
#
_cell.length_a   1.000
_cell.length_b   1.000
_cell.length_c   1.000
_cell.angle_alpha   90.00
_cell.angle_beta   90.00
_cell.angle_gamma   90.00
#
_symmetry.space_group_name_H-M   'P 1'
#
loop_
_entity.id
_entity.type
_entity.pdbx_description
1 polymer ?
#
loop_
_entity_poly.entity_id
_entity_poly.type
_entity_poly.pdbx_seq_one_letter_code
_entity_poly.pdbx_strand_id
1 'polypeptide(L)'
;MRLSGLWKWTHITPPITPLLSKIVQKGQSSDIETDGRRQLRNNYNKFLLPIKDCRGTIVNEVLEEAEQSCKEVRKRKKKRFFDKKCKDESSEIFQHKKFKLALLQVNDRIEAELERRFQSMQKVNEIFGFLSPKQLTTLDNKTLREKASTLRNLYRDDLDEDELSVEIESFKYTVVCSDNLAGNESKKSKLNSTALDF
;
A
#
# COMPACT_ATOMS: atom_id res chain seq x y z
N MET A 1 -43.40 46.87 -7.68
CA MET A 1 -43.91 45.50 -7.48
C MET A 1 -42.74 44.53 -7.56
N ARG A 2 -42.71 43.55 -6.66
CA ARG A 2 -41.55 42.71 -6.32
C ARG A 2 -41.30 41.64 -7.40
N LEU A 3 -40.04 41.50 -7.84
CA LEU A 3 -39.55 40.31 -8.52
C LEU A 3 -38.97 39.38 -7.45
N SER A 4 -39.77 38.42 -6.97
CA SER A 4 -39.32 37.34 -6.09
C SER A 4 -39.61 36.02 -6.79
N GLY A 5 -38.59 35.38 -7.36
CA GLY A 5 -38.81 34.14 -8.11
C GLY A 5 -37.61 33.25 -8.42
N LEU A 6 -36.38 33.56 -7.98
CA LEU A 6 -35.21 32.70 -8.22
C LEU A 6 -34.42 32.44 -6.93
N TRP A 7 -35.04 31.74 -5.98
CA TRP A 7 -34.36 31.21 -4.79
C TRP A 7 -34.93 29.84 -4.45
N LYS A 8 -34.83 28.86 -5.36
CA LYS A 8 -35.25 27.48 -5.07
C LYS A 8 -34.40 26.41 -5.75
N TRP A 9 -33.07 26.58 -5.85
CA TRP A 9 -32.19 25.48 -6.30
C TRP A 9 -30.81 25.45 -5.62
N THR A 10 -30.60 26.09 -4.47
CA THR A 10 -29.29 26.13 -3.78
C THR A 10 -29.13 25.11 -2.65
N HIS A 11 -29.92 24.04 -2.61
CA HIS A 11 -29.92 23.10 -1.49
C HIS A 11 -29.89 21.63 -1.91
N ILE A 12 -29.09 21.25 -2.91
CA ILE A 12 -28.78 19.83 -3.14
C ILE A 12 -27.34 19.64 -3.64
N THR A 13 -26.36 20.19 -2.92
CA THR A 13 -25.00 19.63 -2.87
C THR A 13 -24.44 19.90 -1.49
N PRO A 14 -24.02 18.88 -0.71
CA PRO A 14 -23.30 19.17 0.52
C PRO A 14 -21.99 19.89 0.14
N PRO A 15 -21.62 20.98 0.84
CA PRO A 15 -20.35 21.64 0.56
C PRO A 15 -19.22 20.63 0.79
N ILE A 16 -18.16 20.67 -0.01
CA ILE A 16 -16.96 19.82 0.11
C ILE A 16 -16.14 20.20 1.37
N THR A 17 -16.46 21.34 1.98
CA THR A 17 -15.82 21.90 3.18
C THR A 17 -15.75 20.98 4.43
N PRO A 18 -16.72 20.11 4.76
CA PRO A 18 -16.61 19.15 5.86
C PRO A 18 -15.74 17.93 5.51
N LEU A 19 -15.51 17.63 4.22
CA LEU A 19 -14.59 16.56 3.80
C LEU A 19 -13.15 17.04 3.95
N LEU A 20 -12.85 18.27 3.53
CA LEU A 20 -11.53 18.86 3.72
C LEU A 20 -11.19 19.04 5.21
N SER A 21 -12.13 19.47 6.05
CA SER A 21 -11.86 19.61 7.49
C SER A 21 -11.55 18.26 8.16
N LYS A 22 -12.20 17.18 7.72
CA LYS A 22 -11.91 15.80 8.16
C LYS A 22 -10.54 15.32 7.69
N ILE A 23 -10.09 15.74 6.50
CA ILE A 23 -8.74 15.44 5.99
C ILE A 23 -7.69 16.20 6.79
N VAL A 24 -7.91 17.49 7.12
CA VAL A 24 -7.02 18.28 7.98
C VAL A 24 -6.91 17.67 9.38
N GLN A 25 -8.04 17.31 10.01
CA GLN A 25 -8.02 16.67 11.35
C GLN A 25 -7.35 15.29 11.34
N LYS A 26 -7.51 14.50 10.26
CA LYS A 26 -6.76 13.24 10.10
C LYS A 26 -5.28 13.45 9.78
N GLY A 27 -4.92 14.55 9.12
CA GLY A 27 -3.54 14.93 8.82
C GLY A 27 -2.76 15.46 10.02
N GLN A 28 -3.44 15.97 11.05
CA GLN A 28 -2.82 16.41 12.31
C GLN A 28 -2.45 15.25 13.25
N SER A 29 -2.98 14.05 13.00
CA SER A 29 -2.61 12.82 13.70
C SER A 29 -1.38 12.19 13.03
N SER A 30 -0.20 12.66 13.43
CA SER A 30 1.10 11.98 13.36
C SER A 30 1.79 11.81 12.00
N ASP A 31 3.10 11.61 12.09
CA ASP A 31 4.14 11.32 11.08
C ASP A 31 3.87 10.15 10.09
N ILE A 32 2.60 9.81 9.82
CA ILE A 32 2.10 8.63 9.13
C ILE A 32 2.49 8.55 7.65
N GLU A 33 2.89 9.64 7.00
CA GLU A 33 2.86 9.66 5.53
C GLU A 33 4.19 9.30 4.84
N THR A 34 5.33 9.68 5.42
CA THR A 34 6.63 9.16 4.98
C THR A 34 6.99 7.83 5.64
N ASP A 35 6.35 7.58 6.80
CA ASP A 35 6.42 6.32 7.51
C ASP A 35 5.54 5.29 6.79
N GLY A 36 4.30 5.63 6.42
CA GLY A 36 3.37 4.75 5.71
C GLY A 36 3.90 4.21 4.38
N ARG A 37 4.50 5.05 3.52
CA ARG A 37 5.11 4.58 2.25
C ARG A 37 6.35 3.71 2.44
N ARG A 38 7.21 4.06 3.41
CA ARG A 38 8.38 3.22 3.77
C ARG A 38 7.95 1.93 4.43
N GLN A 39 7.02 1.98 5.38
CA GLN A 39 6.41 0.83 6.02
C GLN A 39 5.74 -0.08 4.99
N LEU A 40 5.01 0.46 4.01
CA LEU A 40 4.39 -0.36 2.97
C LEU A 40 5.42 -1.12 2.16
N ARG A 41 6.49 -0.45 1.74
CA ARG A 41 7.60 -1.07 1.02
C ARG A 41 8.34 -2.09 1.89
N ASN A 42 8.60 -1.74 3.15
CA ASN A 42 9.29 -2.61 4.10
C ASN A 42 8.45 -3.84 4.43
N ASN A 43 7.14 -3.68 4.62
CA ASN A 43 6.19 -4.77 4.86
C ASN A 43 6.10 -5.67 3.63
N TYR A 44 5.95 -5.10 2.42
CA TYR A 44 5.95 -5.87 1.19
C TYR A 44 7.23 -6.71 1.06
N ASN A 45 8.41 -6.10 1.24
CA ASN A 45 9.68 -6.83 1.20
C ASN A 45 9.81 -7.88 2.30
N LYS A 46 9.32 -7.59 3.51
CA LYS A 46 9.31 -8.51 4.65
C LYS A 46 8.50 -9.77 4.37
N PHE A 47 7.42 -9.69 3.60
CA PHE A 47 6.62 -10.86 3.23
C PHE A 47 7.14 -11.55 1.97
N LEU A 48 7.64 -10.81 0.99
CA LEU A 48 8.08 -11.36 -0.29
C LEU A 48 9.37 -12.18 -0.17
N LEU A 49 10.32 -11.73 0.65
CA LEU A 49 11.63 -12.39 0.80
C LEU A 49 11.50 -13.83 1.31
N PRO A 50 10.77 -14.11 2.42
CA PRO A 50 10.54 -15.48 2.86
C PRO A 50 9.82 -16.36 1.83
N ILE A 51 8.83 -15.82 1.11
CA ILE A 51 8.08 -16.59 0.10
C ILE A 51 9.02 -17.04 -1.02
N LYS A 52 9.91 -16.16 -1.48
CA LYS A 52 10.91 -16.47 -2.51
C LYS A 52 11.94 -17.47 -2.04
N ASP A 53 12.39 -17.34 -0.79
CA ASP A 53 13.35 -18.26 -0.18
C ASP A 53 12.76 -19.67 -0.03
N CYS A 54 11.55 -19.78 0.56
CA CYS A 54 10.84 -21.05 0.67
C CYS A 54 10.57 -21.70 -0.70
N ARG A 55 10.23 -20.90 -1.72
CA ARG A 55 10.05 -21.38 -3.10
C ARG A 55 11.35 -21.99 -3.64
N GLY A 56 12.49 -21.34 -3.42
CA GLY A 56 13.80 -21.84 -3.81
C GLY A 56 14.12 -23.20 -3.17
N THR A 57 13.89 -23.32 -1.86
CA THR A 57 14.09 -24.58 -1.13
C THR A 57 13.23 -25.71 -1.69
N ILE A 58 11.92 -25.47 -1.88
CA ILE A 58 10.99 -26.48 -2.38
C ILE A 58 11.36 -26.93 -3.80
N VAL A 59 11.72 -25.99 -4.68
CA VAL A 59 12.14 -26.31 -6.06
C VAL A 59 13.40 -27.17 -6.07
N ASN A 60 14.38 -26.85 -5.23
CA ASN A 60 15.62 -27.63 -5.12
C ASN A 60 15.34 -29.05 -4.61
N GLU A 61 14.52 -29.21 -3.57
CA GLU A 61 14.17 -30.54 -3.04
C GLU A 61 13.43 -31.40 -4.08
N VAL A 62 12.46 -30.83 -4.81
CA VAL A 62 11.73 -31.55 -5.86
C VAL A 62 12.66 -31.95 -7.02
N LEU A 63 13.67 -31.12 -7.32
CA LEU A 63 14.65 -31.42 -8.35
C LEU A 63 15.58 -32.56 -7.92
N GLU A 64 16.13 -32.50 -6.72
CA GLU A 64 16.98 -33.57 -6.15
C GLU A 64 16.23 -34.90 -6.05
N GLU A 65 14.96 -34.89 -5.62
CA GLU A 65 14.10 -36.07 -5.62
C GLU A 65 13.92 -36.66 -7.03
N ALA A 66 13.75 -35.81 -8.05
CA ALA A 66 13.64 -36.25 -9.43
C ALA A 66 14.94 -36.88 -9.94
N GLU A 67 16.10 -36.30 -9.63
CA GLU A 67 17.41 -36.84 -9.99
C GLU A 67 17.70 -38.19 -9.32
N GLN A 68 17.37 -38.32 -8.04
CA GLN A 68 17.58 -39.55 -7.27
C GLN A 68 16.74 -40.71 -7.82
N SER A 69 15.47 -40.45 -8.16
CA SER A 69 14.58 -41.45 -8.78
C SER A 69 15.11 -41.97 -10.12
N CYS A 70 15.79 -41.14 -10.91
CA CYS A 70 16.35 -41.52 -12.21
C CYS A 70 17.61 -42.40 -12.10
N LYS A 71 18.38 -42.25 -11.01
CA LYS A 71 19.60 -43.03 -10.74
C LYS A 71 19.26 -44.46 -10.27
N GLU A 72 18.14 -44.64 -9.57
CA GLU A 72 17.75 -45.93 -8.97
C GLU A 72 17.24 -46.97 -10.00
N VAL A 73 16.74 -46.52 -11.16
CA VAL A 73 16.16 -47.39 -12.22
C VAL A 73 17.21 -48.19 -13.01
N ARG A 74 18.51 -47.87 -12.93
CA ARG A 74 19.58 -48.54 -13.71
C ARG A 74 20.29 -49.71 -13.00
N LYS A 75 19.60 -50.54 -12.21
CA LYS A 75 20.19 -51.80 -11.70
C LYS A 75 19.69 -53.02 -12.50
N ARG A 76 20.62 -53.69 -13.19
CA ARG A 76 20.43 -54.97 -13.91
C ARG A 76 19.65 -55.98 -13.05
N LYS A 77 18.65 -56.67 -13.62
CA LYS A 77 17.88 -57.73 -12.95
C LYS A 77 18.80 -58.86 -12.46
N LYS A 78 18.91 -59.04 -11.14
CA LYS A 78 19.36 -60.29 -10.51
C LYS A 78 18.14 -60.95 -9.88
N LYS A 79 17.80 -62.17 -10.31
CA LYS A 79 16.68 -62.97 -9.79
C LYS A 79 16.87 -63.18 -8.28
N ARG A 80 15.96 -62.68 -7.45
CA ARG A 80 15.92 -62.95 -6.01
C ARG A 80 14.54 -63.46 -5.62
N PHE A 81 14.54 -64.42 -4.70
CA PHE A 81 13.37 -65.03 -4.09
C PHE A 81 12.54 -63.99 -3.32
N PHE A 82 11.21 -64.11 -3.47
CA PHE A 82 10.20 -63.20 -2.92
C PHE A 82 9.64 -63.78 -1.62
N ASP A 83 10.07 -63.28 -0.47
CA ASP A 83 9.28 -63.44 0.77
C ASP A 83 9.53 -62.33 1.81
N LYS A 84 9.68 -61.08 1.36
CA LYS A 84 9.67 -59.92 2.26
C LYS A 84 8.62 -58.95 1.76
N LYS A 85 7.57 -58.73 2.56
CA LYS A 85 6.53 -57.74 2.27
C LYS A 85 7.19 -56.37 2.10
N CYS A 86 7.29 -55.92 0.85
CA CYS A 86 7.81 -54.61 0.50
C CYS A 86 6.76 -53.58 0.91
N LYS A 87 7.08 -52.71 1.87
CA LYS A 87 6.25 -51.53 2.13
C LYS A 87 6.39 -50.60 0.94
N ASP A 88 5.26 -50.16 0.42
CA ASP A 88 5.19 -49.33 -0.79
C ASP A 88 5.51 -47.86 -0.45
N GLU A 89 6.79 -47.58 -0.21
CA GLU A 89 7.33 -46.23 0.04
C GLU A 89 7.05 -45.27 -1.15
N SER A 90 6.70 -45.81 -2.33
CA SER A 90 6.37 -45.01 -3.51
C SER A 90 5.09 -44.16 -3.32
N SER A 91 4.15 -44.64 -2.50
CA SER A 91 2.88 -43.96 -2.22
C SER A 91 3.05 -42.71 -1.35
N GLU A 92 3.96 -42.75 -0.37
CA GLU A 92 4.26 -41.62 0.52
C GLU A 92 5.04 -40.51 -0.21
N ILE A 93 6.02 -40.89 -1.03
CA ILE A 93 6.80 -39.98 -1.88
C ILE A 93 5.88 -39.24 -2.87
N PHE A 94 4.88 -39.93 -3.43
CA PHE A 94 3.90 -39.35 -4.34
C PHE A 94 3.01 -38.28 -3.68
N GLN A 95 2.55 -38.51 -2.43
CA GLN A 95 1.74 -37.52 -1.71
C GLN A 95 2.55 -36.30 -1.27
N HIS A 96 3.79 -36.51 -0.83
CA HIS A 96 4.70 -35.43 -0.46
C HIS A 96 4.98 -34.49 -1.65
N LYS A 97 5.20 -35.07 -2.84
CA LYS A 97 5.37 -34.31 -4.08
C LYS A 97 4.11 -33.53 -4.48
N LYS A 98 2.92 -34.13 -4.34
CA LYS A 98 1.64 -33.46 -4.61
C LYS A 98 1.41 -32.28 -3.65
N PHE A 99 1.78 -32.45 -2.38
CA PHE A 99 1.71 -31.39 -1.38
C PHE A 99 2.70 -30.25 -1.68
N LYS A 100 3.98 -30.56 -2.01
CA LYS A 100 4.98 -29.56 -2.44
C LYS A 100 4.51 -28.77 -3.67
N LEU A 101 3.94 -29.45 -4.66
CA LEU A 101 3.38 -28.81 -5.84
C LEU A 101 2.22 -27.86 -5.50
N ALA A 102 1.32 -28.27 -4.60
CA ALA A 102 0.24 -27.41 -4.13
C ALA A 102 0.75 -26.18 -3.37
N LEU A 103 1.80 -26.33 -2.56
CA LEU A 103 2.46 -25.20 -1.89
C LEU A 103 3.06 -24.21 -2.88
N LEU A 104 3.74 -24.68 -3.94
CA LEU A 104 4.27 -23.82 -4.99
C LEU A 104 3.16 -23.00 -5.67
N GLN A 105 2.03 -23.64 -6.00
CA GLN A 105 0.88 -22.94 -6.59
C GLN A 105 0.31 -21.86 -5.66
N VAL A 106 0.24 -22.13 -4.37
CA VAL A 106 -0.20 -21.14 -3.38
C VAL A 106 0.81 -19.99 -3.30
N ASN A 107 2.11 -20.27 -3.28
CA ASN A 107 3.15 -19.23 -3.25
C ASN A 107 3.10 -18.33 -4.50
N ASP A 108 2.98 -18.92 -5.69
CA ASP A 108 2.86 -18.17 -6.94
C ASP A 108 1.61 -17.26 -6.93
N ARG A 109 0.49 -17.76 -6.36
CA ARG A 109 -0.74 -16.98 -6.21
C ARG A 109 -0.57 -15.83 -5.20
N ILE A 110 0.08 -16.07 -4.07
CA ILE A 110 0.33 -15.05 -3.05
C ILE A 110 1.25 -13.96 -3.62
N GLU A 111 2.34 -14.34 -4.28
CA GLU A 111 3.26 -13.39 -4.92
C GLU A 111 2.52 -12.52 -5.95
N ALA A 112 1.74 -13.14 -6.84
CA ALA A 112 0.98 -12.40 -7.85
C ALA A 112 -0.06 -11.45 -7.23
N GLU A 113 -0.70 -11.83 -6.13
CA GLU A 113 -1.68 -10.99 -5.44
C GLU A 113 -1.03 -9.82 -4.69
N LEU A 114 0.11 -10.08 -4.02
CA LEU A 114 0.89 -9.03 -3.36
C LEU A 114 1.37 -7.99 -4.39
N GLU A 115 1.87 -8.45 -5.53
CA GLU A 115 2.33 -7.59 -6.61
C GLU A 115 1.18 -6.72 -7.17
N ARG A 116 0.02 -7.34 -7.44
CA ARG A 116 -1.18 -6.60 -7.89
C ARG A 116 -1.58 -5.49 -6.91
N ARG A 117 -1.61 -5.79 -5.62
CA ARG A 117 -1.98 -4.81 -4.57
C ARG A 117 -0.95 -3.70 -4.46
N PHE A 118 0.33 -4.04 -4.55
CA PHE A 118 1.41 -3.07 -4.53
C PHE A 118 1.30 -2.09 -5.71
N GLN A 119 1.14 -2.60 -6.93
CA GLN A 119 0.95 -1.80 -8.14
C GLN A 119 -0.31 -0.93 -8.06
N SER A 120 -1.43 -1.50 -7.60
CA SER A 120 -2.67 -0.74 -7.41
C SER A 120 -2.48 0.44 -6.46
N MET A 121 -1.75 0.24 -5.38
CA MET A 121 -1.49 1.28 -4.39
C MET A 121 -0.46 2.31 -4.86
N GLN A 122 0.54 1.89 -5.64
CA GLN A 122 1.46 2.80 -6.32
C GLN A 122 0.69 3.71 -7.28
N LYS A 123 -0.24 3.17 -8.07
CA LYS A 123 -1.06 3.96 -8.99
C LYS A 123 -1.91 5.01 -8.28
N VAL A 124 -2.54 4.64 -7.17
CA VAL A 124 -3.27 5.62 -6.32
C VAL A 124 -2.33 6.73 -5.85
N ASN A 125 -1.12 6.37 -5.42
CA ASN A 125 -0.13 7.33 -4.97
C ASN A 125 0.45 8.20 -6.12
N GLU A 126 0.54 7.69 -7.35
CA GLU A 126 0.93 8.48 -8.52
C GLU A 126 -0.11 9.55 -8.85
N ILE A 127 -1.39 9.18 -8.76
CA ILE A 127 -2.53 10.07 -9.06
C ILE A 127 -2.74 11.10 -7.95
N PHE A 128 -2.80 10.66 -6.69
CA PHE A 128 -3.21 11.50 -5.56
C PHE A 128 -2.06 11.91 -4.63
N GLY A 129 -0.87 11.33 -4.78
CA GLY A 129 0.21 11.52 -3.81
C GLY A 129 0.75 12.94 -3.71
N PHE A 130 0.44 13.82 -4.66
CA PHE A 130 0.79 15.24 -4.60
C PHE A 130 -0.07 16.04 -3.61
N LEU A 131 -1.23 15.50 -3.22
CA LEU A 131 -2.10 16.06 -2.18
C LEU A 131 -1.59 15.79 -0.76
N SER A 132 -0.47 15.06 -0.64
CA SER A 132 0.17 14.84 0.65
C SER A 132 0.62 16.18 1.26
N PRO A 133 0.37 16.44 2.56
CA PRO A 133 0.82 17.66 3.24
C PRO A 133 2.26 18.03 2.94
N LYS A 134 3.17 17.06 2.94
CA LYS A 134 4.59 17.28 2.60
C LYS A 134 4.80 17.77 1.17
N GLN A 135 4.06 17.23 0.19
CA GLN A 135 4.16 17.67 -1.20
C GLN A 135 3.48 19.02 -1.39
N LEU A 136 2.36 19.28 -0.72
CA LEU A 136 1.65 20.56 -0.78
C LEU A 136 2.49 21.73 -0.25
N THR A 137 3.26 21.52 0.82
CA THR A 137 4.16 22.55 1.36
C THR A 137 5.42 22.76 0.50
N THR A 138 5.82 21.75 -0.28
CA THR A 138 7.05 21.79 -1.09
C THR A 138 6.82 22.25 -2.54
N LEU A 139 5.72 21.81 -3.17
CA LEU A 139 5.42 22.10 -4.57
C LEU A 139 4.97 23.55 -4.75
N ASP A 140 5.39 24.19 -5.83
CA ASP A 140 4.90 25.50 -6.22
C ASP A 140 3.46 25.42 -6.77
N ASN A 141 2.74 26.55 -6.76
CA ASN A 141 1.33 26.58 -7.15
C ASN A 141 1.11 26.26 -8.64
N LYS A 142 2.08 26.59 -9.51
CA LYS A 142 1.99 26.27 -10.94
C LYS A 142 2.02 24.76 -11.13
N THR A 143 2.97 24.06 -10.51
CA THR A 143 3.04 22.59 -10.55
C THR A 143 1.81 21.94 -9.92
N LEU A 144 1.23 22.52 -8.86
CA LEU A 144 -0.02 22.02 -8.27
C LEU A 144 -1.21 22.14 -9.22
N ARG A 145 -1.36 23.26 -9.93
CA ARG A 145 -2.40 23.43 -10.97
C ARG A 145 -2.24 22.42 -12.10
N GLU A 146 -1.01 22.14 -12.54
CA GLU A 146 -0.74 21.12 -13.57
C GLU A 146 -1.13 19.70 -13.10
N LYS A 147 -0.88 19.37 -11.83
CA LYS A 147 -1.30 18.09 -11.26
C LYS A 147 -2.82 18.01 -11.06
N ALA A 148 -3.45 19.11 -10.64
CA ALA A 148 -4.89 19.23 -10.53
C ALA A 148 -5.58 19.06 -11.89
N SER A 149 -5.07 19.71 -12.94
CA SER A 149 -5.62 19.56 -14.29
C SER A 149 -5.45 18.14 -14.84
N THR A 150 -4.30 17.50 -14.54
CA THR A 150 -4.09 16.08 -14.86
C THR A 150 -5.09 15.18 -14.14
N LEU A 151 -5.35 15.43 -12.86
CA LEU A 151 -6.33 14.68 -12.07
C LEU A 151 -7.76 14.87 -12.60
N ARG A 152 -8.15 16.11 -12.89
CA ARG A 152 -9.43 16.43 -13.52
C ARG A 152 -9.60 15.73 -14.87
N ASN A 153 -8.55 15.71 -15.69
CA ASN A 153 -8.60 15.02 -16.97
C ASN A 153 -8.86 13.51 -16.84
N LEU A 154 -8.48 12.91 -15.71
CA LEU A 154 -8.73 11.49 -15.43
C LEU A 154 -10.17 11.24 -14.97
N TYR A 155 -10.80 12.20 -14.29
CA TYR A 155 -12.16 12.12 -13.75
C TYR A 155 -13.01 13.31 -14.21
N ARG A 156 -13.16 13.46 -15.54
CA ARG A 156 -13.79 14.65 -16.15
C ARG A 156 -15.24 14.87 -15.75
N ASP A 157 -15.96 13.77 -15.53
CA ASP A 157 -17.38 13.80 -15.19
C ASP A 157 -17.63 14.12 -13.71
N ASP A 158 -16.60 13.94 -12.86
CA ASP A 158 -16.70 14.09 -11.41
C ASP A 158 -16.06 15.39 -10.90
N LEU A 159 -15.15 15.99 -11.67
CA LEU A 159 -14.30 17.10 -11.22
C LEU A 159 -14.50 18.35 -12.07
N ASP A 160 -14.92 19.44 -11.43
CA ASP A 160 -14.98 20.77 -12.03
C ASP A 160 -13.56 21.37 -12.19
N GLU A 161 -13.34 22.01 -13.33
CA GLU A 161 -12.02 22.50 -13.76
C GLU A 161 -11.57 23.73 -12.94
N ASP A 162 -12.50 24.64 -12.68
CA ASP A 162 -12.22 25.91 -12.01
C ASP A 162 -12.23 25.71 -10.48
N GLU A 163 -13.11 24.85 -9.96
CA GLU A 163 -13.24 24.59 -8.53
C GLU A 163 -12.02 23.86 -7.97
N LEU A 164 -11.58 22.77 -8.62
CA LEU A 164 -10.51 21.90 -8.10
C LEU A 164 -9.18 22.65 -7.91
N SER A 165 -8.83 23.51 -8.87
CA SER A 165 -7.57 24.27 -8.82
C SER A 165 -7.59 25.28 -7.67
N VAL A 166 -8.70 26.00 -7.50
CA VAL A 166 -8.88 27.00 -6.43
C VAL A 166 -8.89 26.32 -5.06
N GLU A 167 -9.56 25.17 -4.94
CA GLU A 167 -9.64 24.42 -3.70
C GLU A 167 -8.27 23.89 -3.26
N ILE A 168 -7.46 23.35 -4.19
CA ILE A 168 -6.10 22.85 -3.87
C ILE A 168 -5.18 23.99 -3.42
N GLU A 169 -5.26 25.17 -4.05
CA GLU A 169 -4.47 26.34 -3.63
C GLU A 169 -4.87 26.83 -2.23
N SER A 170 -6.17 26.90 -1.96
CA SER A 170 -6.70 27.24 -0.64
C SER A 170 -6.30 26.22 0.42
N PHE A 171 -6.35 24.94 0.07
CA PHE A 171 -5.97 23.85 0.96
C PHE A 171 -4.49 23.92 1.35
N LYS A 172 -3.60 24.21 0.39
CA LYS A 172 -2.17 24.42 0.67
C LYS A 172 -1.95 25.50 1.71
N TYR A 173 -2.63 26.65 1.60
CA TYR A 173 -2.50 27.73 2.58
C TYR A 173 -2.92 27.27 3.98
N THR A 174 -4.02 26.53 4.06
CA THR A 174 -4.52 25.96 5.32
C THR A 174 -3.50 25.03 5.98
N VAL A 175 -2.88 24.13 5.21
CA VAL A 175 -1.84 23.20 5.69
C VAL A 175 -0.59 23.95 6.18
N VAL A 176 -0.13 24.95 5.44
CA VAL A 176 1.02 25.79 5.83
C VAL A 176 0.73 26.56 7.13
N CYS A 177 -0.50 27.06 7.31
CA CYS A 177 -0.89 27.77 8.53
C CYS A 177 -0.91 26.87 9.77
N SER A 178 -1.29 25.59 9.65
CA SER A 178 -1.29 24.66 10.79
C SER A 178 0.12 24.30 11.30
N ASP A 179 1.11 24.18 10.41
CA ASP A 179 2.47 23.81 10.79
C ASP A 179 3.18 24.90 11.63
N ASN A 180 2.82 26.17 11.38
CA ASN A 180 3.39 27.33 12.08
C ASN A 180 2.79 27.54 13.49
N LEU A 181 1.62 26.96 13.81
CA LEU A 181 1.04 27.00 15.15
C LEU A 181 1.67 25.97 16.09
N ALA A 182 1.92 24.74 15.61
CA ALA A 182 2.46 23.66 16.44
C ALA A 182 3.87 23.96 17.02
N GLY A 183 4.67 24.77 16.33
CA GLY A 183 6.00 25.19 16.79
C GLY A 183 6.02 26.25 17.90
N ASN A 184 4.90 26.94 18.15
CA ASN A 184 4.84 28.02 19.14
C ASN A 184 4.30 27.59 20.52
N GLU A 185 3.52 26.50 20.59
CA GLU A 185 2.98 25.98 21.84
C GLU A 185 4.06 25.33 22.72
N SER A 186 5.08 24.71 22.11
CA SER A 186 6.20 24.08 22.84
C SER A 186 7.14 25.06 23.54
N LYS A 187 7.01 26.38 23.32
CA LYS A 187 7.84 27.41 23.99
C LYS A 187 7.13 28.11 25.14
N LYS A 188 5.80 27.98 25.29
CA LYS A 188 5.04 28.64 26.36
C LYS A 188 5.06 27.88 27.69
N SER A 189 5.34 26.58 27.70
CA SER A 189 5.37 25.77 28.91
C SER A 189 6.69 25.82 29.71
N LYS A 190 7.67 26.63 29.28
CA LYS A 190 9.01 26.69 29.90
C LYS A 190 9.33 28.00 30.64
N LEU A 191 8.41 28.96 30.70
CA LEU A 191 8.68 30.32 31.24
C LEU A 191 7.95 30.66 32.55
N ASN A 192 7.19 29.73 33.13
CA ASN A 192 6.36 29.96 34.31
C ASN A 192 6.75 29.12 35.55
N SER A 193 7.95 28.55 35.60
CA SER A 193 8.44 27.73 36.74
C SER A 193 9.48 28.43 37.63
N THR A 194 9.69 29.74 37.54
CA THR A 194 10.69 30.42 38.39
C THR A 194 10.20 31.79 38.85
N ALA A 195 9.22 31.77 39.76
CA ALA A 195 8.90 32.90 40.62
C ALA A 195 7.97 32.42 41.73
N LEU A 196 8.53 31.81 42.79
CA LEU A 196 8.00 31.80 44.17
C LEU A 196 8.86 30.86 45.01
N ASP A 197 9.95 31.39 45.55
CA ASP A 197 10.49 30.96 46.84
C ASP A 197 10.78 32.26 47.61
N PHE A 198 9.97 32.53 48.62
CA PHE A 198 10.21 33.52 49.68
C PHE A 198 10.68 32.76 50.93
#